data_AF-A0A1B6HN16-F1
#
_entry.id   AF-A0A1B6HN16-F1
#
_cell.length_a   1.000
_cell.length_b   1.000
_cell.length_c   1.000
_cell.angle_alpha   90.00
_cell.angle_beta   90.00
_cell.angle_gamma   90.00
#
_symmetry.space_group_name_H-M   'P 1'
#
loop_
_entity.id
_entity.type
_entity.pdbx_description
1 polymer ?
#
loop_
_entity_poly.entity_id
_entity_poly.type
_entity_poly.pdbx_seq_one_letter_code
_entity_poly.pdbx_strand_id
1 'polypeptide(L)'
;MTDVSEADVPPQTNGFGAEEEDDRTKMRPADIDADMREMERRKRVEMIMSSRLFREELERIIEVQLKDGNGPAGLLQQISDMMGIQGGRLQSTNFFKTSNCVVPINDIRGVESMGYAKGEKILRCKLAAVYRLMDLYGWTQNIYNHITARLNQDQEHFLVNPFGMLYHEITASSLVKVDMQGQVVEQGTTNFGVNVSGFQLHAVVHAARPDIKCIIHLHTPSVLAVSSLKCGLLPLCQESIVIGEVSQHPYLGSIHEPEEKEKLARDLGPLNKVMFLSNHGALCCGETIEEAFYNVYNTVLACETQLKLMPVGIENLQLIPDETRKQIYDAARNAPEGTAPPPSQIDKKEKRFRIGGLEYEALMRMLDNAGFRTGYIYRQPLVKGDPPRPRNDVEVPPAVSSLGYLLEEEEMYKHGNWKKYADGRKSNDRTRWLNSPNVYQKVEILETGTPDPKKITKVEVITFENKEKN
;
A
#
# COMPACT_ATOMS: atom_id res chain seq x y z
N MET A 1 26.26 -77.56 44.54
CA MET A 1 25.28 -76.69 43.87
C MET A 1 24.76 -75.74 44.93
N THR A 2 25.29 -74.52 44.89
CA THR A 2 25.17 -73.47 45.91
C THR A 2 23.89 -72.68 45.70
N ASP A 3 23.06 -72.65 46.74
CA ASP A 3 21.92 -71.75 46.90
C ASP A 3 22.37 -70.64 47.86
N VAL A 4 22.21 -69.37 47.48
CA VAL A 4 22.76 -68.20 48.20
C VAL A 4 21.63 -67.28 48.63
N SER A 5 21.63 -66.99 49.93
CA SER A 5 20.81 -66.05 50.67
C SER A 5 21.19 -64.58 50.45
N GLU A 6 20.16 -63.73 50.44
CA GLU A 6 20.03 -62.33 50.93
C GLU A 6 21.23 -61.35 50.92
N ALA A 7 21.02 -60.18 50.31
CA ALA A 7 21.18 -58.85 50.95
C ALA A 7 20.64 -57.71 50.06
N ASP A 8 19.85 -56.81 50.69
CA ASP A 8 19.31 -55.55 50.15
C ASP A 8 20.40 -54.45 50.00
N VAL A 9 20.44 -53.78 48.84
CA VAL A 9 21.07 -52.45 48.61
C VAL A 9 20.27 -51.70 47.51
N PRO A 10 19.91 -50.41 47.66
CA PRO A 10 19.03 -49.71 46.72
C PRO A 10 19.81 -49.03 45.57
N PRO A 11 19.27 -48.95 44.33
CA PRO A 11 19.88 -48.12 43.29
C PRO A 11 19.20 -46.75 43.15
N GLN A 12 20.00 -45.73 43.46
CA GLN A 12 20.17 -44.43 42.82
C GLN A 12 19.08 -43.91 41.85
N THR A 13 18.51 -42.76 42.20
CA THR A 13 17.79 -41.84 41.31
C THR A 13 18.78 -41.15 40.36
N ASN A 14 18.63 -41.35 39.05
CA ASN A 14 19.27 -40.51 38.02
C ASN A 14 18.20 -39.73 37.25
N GLY A 15 18.26 -38.41 37.38
CA GLY A 15 17.52 -37.49 36.53
C GLY A 15 18.08 -37.48 35.10
N PHE A 16 17.17 -37.51 34.14
CA PHE A 16 17.37 -37.13 32.74
C PHE A 16 16.40 -35.95 32.53
N GLY A 17 16.79 -34.75 32.09
CA GLY A 17 17.72 -34.44 31.01
C GLY A 17 16.87 -33.90 29.85
N ALA A 18 16.63 -32.58 29.84
CA ALA A 18 15.70 -31.88 28.94
C ALA A 18 16.23 -31.71 27.49
N GLU A 19 16.72 -32.79 26.88
CA GLU A 19 17.38 -32.74 25.56
C GLU A 19 16.82 -33.72 24.51
N GLU A 20 15.70 -34.42 24.76
CA GLU A 20 15.15 -35.40 23.80
C GLU A 20 13.91 -34.95 22.99
N GLU A 21 13.43 -33.71 23.15
CA GLU A 21 12.31 -33.21 22.31
C GLU A 21 12.75 -32.62 20.95
N ASP A 22 14.04 -32.36 20.73
CA ASP A 22 14.53 -31.60 19.57
C ASP A 22 15.00 -32.47 18.37
N ASP A 23 14.89 -33.80 18.47
CA ASP A 23 15.36 -34.74 17.43
C ASP A 23 14.25 -35.46 16.64
N ARG A 24 12.97 -35.23 16.96
CA ARG A 24 11.84 -35.78 16.17
C ARG A 24 11.46 -34.96 14.93
N THR A 25 12.04 -33.78 14.76
CA THR A 25 11.78 -32.86 13.64
C THR A 25 12.76 -33.00 12.48
N LYS A 26 13.77 -33.88 12.58
CA LYS A 26 14.72 -34.14 11.49
C LYS A 26 14.44 -35.50 10.83
N MET A 27 14.24 -35.45 9.52
CA MET A 27 13.97 -36.54 8.57
C MET A 27 12.52 -37.04 8.49
N ARG A 28 11.66 -36.22 7.87
CA ARG A 28 10.66 -36.77 6.94
C ARG A 28 11.29 -36.74 5.53
N PRO A 29 11.41 -37.88 4.84
CA PRO A 29 11.87 -37.91 3.44
C PRO A 29 11.01 -36.97 2.58
N ALA A 30 11.64 -36.22 1.67
CA ALA A 30 10.96 -35.22 0.82
C ALA A 30 9.76 -35.78 0.05
N ASP A 31 9.76 -37.09 -0.22
CA ASP A 31 8.66 -37.80 -0.87
C ASP A 31 7.39 -37.87 0.00
N ILE A 32 7.52 -37.95 1.32
CA ILE A 32 6.38 -37.99 2.26
C ILE A 32 5.74 -36.60 2.39
N ASP A 33 6.54 -35.53 2.38
CA ASP A 33 6.01 -34.16 2.42
C ASP A 33 5.38 -33.72 1.10
N ALA A 34 5.81 -34.30 -0.03
CA ALA A 34 5.15 -34.15 -1.32
C ALA A 34 3.81 -34.91 -1.33
N ASP A 35 3.80 -36.14 -0.83
CA ASP A 35 2.60 -36.99 -0.79
C ASP A 35 1.54 -36.46 0.19
N MET A 36 1.97 -35.92 1.34
CA MET A 36 1.09 -35.28 2.32
C MET A 36 0.46 -33.99 1.77
N ARG A 37 1.21 -33.20 0.98
CA ARG A 37 0.68 -32.03 0.26
C ARG A 37 -0.31 -32.42 -0.84
N GLU A 38 0.00 -33.50 -1.57
CA GLU A 38 -0.89 -34.09 -2.58
C GLU A 38 -2.20 -34.59 -1.92
N MET A 39 -2.10 -35.23 -0.75
CA MET A 39 -3.24 -35.71 0.04
C MET A 39 -4.11 -34.55 0.54
N GLU A 40 -3.50 -33.48 1.07
CA GLU A 40 -4.22 -32.27 1.49
C GLU A 40 -4.87 -31.54 0.32
N ARG A 41 -4.24 -31.55 -0.85
CA ARG A 41 -4.82 -31.04 -2.09
C ARG A 41 -6.03 -31.87 -2.51
N ARG A 42 -5.93 -33.20 -2.49
CA ARG A 42 -7.06 -34.11 -2.79
C ARG A 42 -8.23 -33.93 -1.82
N LYS A 43 -7.95 -33.82 -0.52
CA LYS A 43 -8.98 -33.50 0.50
C LYS A 43 -9.66 -32.16 0.25
N ARG A 44 -8.91 -31.12 -0.14
CA ARG A 44 -9.48 -29.81 -0.50
C ARG A 44 -10.35 -29.89 -1.75
N VAL A 45 -9.88 -30.57 -2.80
CA VAL A 45 -10.66 -30.79 -4.03
C VAL A 45 -11.93 -31.56 -3.75
N GLU A 46 -11.87 -32.60 -2.91
CA GLU A 46 -13.03 -33.38 -2.50
C GLU A 46 -14.03 -32.55 -1.67
N MET A 47 -13.55 -31.68 -0.77
CA MET A 47 -14.40 -30.74 -0.02
C MET A 47 -15.10 -29.72 -0.94
N ILE A 48 -14.39 -29.22 -1.94
CA ILE A 48 -14.94 -28.28 -2.94
C ILE A 48 -15.97 -29.02 -3.82
N MET A 49 -15.65 -30.24 -4.26
CA MET A 49 -16.53 -31.05 -5.10
C MET A 49 -17.76 -31.59 -4.37
N SER A 50 -17.71 -31.72 -3.05
CA SER A 50 -18.85 -32.11 -2.20
C SER A 50 -19.67 -30.91 -1.71
N SER A 51 -19.20 -29.68 -1.90
CA SER A 51 -19.95 -28.47 -1.57
C SER A 51 -21.15 -28.28 -2.50
N ARG A 52 -22.35 -28.30 -1.92
CA ARG A 52 -23.61 -28.07 -2.64
C ARG A 52 -23.65 -26.70 -3.32
N LEU A 53 -23.12 -25.66 -2.66
CA LEU A 53 -23.05 -24.30 -3.20
C LEU A 53 -22.10 -24.22 -4.42
N PHE A 54 -20.99 -24.95 -4.39
CA PHE A 54 -20.06 -25.00 -5.51
C PHE A 54 -20.69 -25.71 -6.72
N ARG A 55 -21.41 -26.80 -6.50
CA ARG A 55 -22.13 -27.51 -7.57
C ARG A 55 -23.21 -26.64 -8.20
N GLU A 56 -24.03 -25.96 -7.39
CA GLU A 56 -25.08 -25.07 -7.87
C GLU A 56 -24.52 -23.88 -8.66
N GLU A 57 -23.36 -23.34 -8.27
CA GLU A 57 -22.70 -22.26 -9.03
C GLU A 57 -22.07 -22.75 -10.34
N LEU A 58 -21.48 -23.96 -10.33
CA LEU A 58 -20.87 -24.57 -11.50
C LEU A 58 -21.94 -24.95 -12.54
N GLU A 59 -23.08 -25.48 -12.09
CA GLU A 59 -24.26 -25.72 -12.93
C GLU A 59 -24.78 -24.42 -13.56
N ARG A 60 -24.87 -23.32 -12.79
CA ARG A 60 -25.28 -22.01 -13.31
C ARG A 60 -24.33 -21.47 -14.38
N ILE A 61 -23.01 -21.62 -14.20
CA ILE A 61 -22.01 -21.18 -15.17
C ILE A 61 -22.08 -22.01 -16.46
N ILE A 62 -22.26 -23.32 -16.34
CA ILE A 62 -22.44 -24.24 -17.49
C ILE A 62 -23.71 -23.88 -18.26
N GLU A 63 -24.84 -23.63 -17.58
CA GLU A 63 -26.10 -23.24 -18.22
C GLU A 63 -26.00 -21.91 -18.97
N VAL A 64 -25.31 -20.92 -18.39
CA VAL A 64 -25.10 -19.61 -19.03
C VAL A 64 -24.24 -19.76 -20.28
N GLN A 65 -23.16 -20.54 -20.24
CA GLN A 65 -22.29 -20.73 -21.41
C GLN A 65 -22.88 -21.63 -22.51
N LEU A 66 -23.71 -22.62 -22.16
CA LEU A 66 -24.49 -23.38 -23.15
C LEU A 66 -25.47 -22.48 -23.93
N LYS A 67 -25.95 -21.41 -23.29
CA LYS A 67 -26.81 -20.41 -23.91
C LYS A 67 -26.05 -19.42 -24.79
N ASP A 68 -24.81 -19.10 -24.43
CA ASP A 68 -23.98 -18.08 -25.08
C ASP A 68 -22.97 -18.62 -26.11
N GLY A 69 -22.91 -19.94 -26.34
CA GLY A 69 -22.28 -20.55 -27.52
C GLY A 69 -20.74 -20.53 -27.57
N ASN A 70 -20.05 -20.15 -26.49
CA ASN A 70 -18.59 -20.22 -26.43
C ASN A 70 -18.14 -21.65 -26.09
N GLY A 71 -17.39 -22.28 -27.00
CA GLY A 71 -16.97 -23.68 -26.92
C GLY A 71 -16.13 -24.07 -25.67
N PRO A 72 -15.85 -25.37 -25.48
CA PRO A 72 -15.39 -25.97 -24.22
C PRO A 72 -14.02 -25.49 -23.70
N ALA A 73 -13.28 -24.69 -24.46
CA ALA A 73 -11.98 -24.15 -24.07
C ALA A 73 -12.09 -23.03 -23.00
N GLY A 74 -13.17 -22.22 -23.02
CA GLY A 74 -13.38 -21.17 -22.02
C GLY A 74 -13.71 -21.72 -20.63
N LEU A 75 -14.42 -22.86 -20.61
CA LEU A 75 -14.86 -23.56 -19.41
C LEU A 75 -13.67 -24.15 -18.63
N LEU A 76 -12.71 -24.77 -19.33
CA LEU A 76 -11.50 -25.30 -18.70
C LEU A 76 -10.61 -24.21 -18.11
N GLN A 77 -10.55 -23.02 -18.71
CA GLN A 77 -9.77 -21.90 -18.18
C GLN A 77 -10.40 -21.34 -16.90
N GLN A 78 -11.73 -21.12 -16.88
CA GLN A 78 -12.43 -20.66 -15.67
C GLN A 78 -12.41 -21.69 -14.55
N ILE A 79 -12.53 -22.99 -14.88
CA ILE A 79 -12.37 -24.07 -13.90
C ILE A 79 -10.91 -24.10 -13.39
N SER A 80 -9.92 -23.91 -14.25
CA SER A 80 -8.50 -23.86 -13.85
C SER A 80 -8.18 -22.64 -12.96
N ASP A 81 -8.79 -21.49 -13.23
CA ASP A 81 -8.67 -20.27 -12.41
C ASP A 81 -9.36 -20.43 -11.05
N MET A 82 -10.47 -21.18 -11.01
CA MET A 82 -11.19 -21.52 -9.78
C MET A 82 -10.49 -22.64 -8.97
N MET A 83 -9.69 -23.50 -9.62
CA MET A 83 -8.97 -24.62 -9.01
C MET A 83 -7.45 -24.38 -8.81
N GLY A 84 -6.91 -23.24 -9.25
CA GLY A 84 -5.53 -22.79 -8.95
C GLY A 84 -4.40 -23.61 -9.60
N ILE A 85 -4.60 -24.21 -10.78
CA ILE A 85 -3.59 -25.07 -11.41
C ILE A 85 -2.80 -24.27 -12.47
N GLN A 86 -1.54 -23.95 -12.16
CA GLN A 86 -0.61 -23.28 -13.09
C GLN A 86 0.03 -24.28 -14.07
N GLY A 87 -0.24 -24.11 -15.36
CA GLY A 87 0.55 -24.68 -16.46
C GLY A 87 1.29 -23.57 -17.20
N GLY A 88 2.62 -23.59 -17.15
CA GLY A 88 3.47 -22.56 -17.76
C GLY A 88 3.60 -22.68 -19.27
N ARG A 89 3.61 -21.53 -19.97
CA ARG A 89 4.33 -21.33 -21.22
C ARG A 89 4.93 -19.93 -21.29
N LEU A 90 6.20 -19.90 -21.64
CA LEU A 90 7.08 -18.74 -21.81
C LEU A 90 6.91 -18.20 -23.24
N GLN A 91 6.49 -16.92 -23.41
CA GLN A 91 6.94 -16.01 -24.48
C GLN A 91 6.23 -14.63 -24.42
N SER A 92 7.06 -13.57 -24.42
CA SER A 92 6.86 -12.17 -24.83
C SER A 92 5.77 -11.25 -24.23
N THR A 93 6.31 -10.17 -23.62
CA THR A 93 5.85 -8.76 -23.69
C THR A 93 4.54 -8.31 -23.05
N ASN A 94 4.10 -8.88 -21.92
CA ASN A 94 3.09 -8.24 -21.07
C ASN A 94 3.27 -8.62 -19.58
N PHE A 95 3.98 -7.79 -18.82
CA PHE A 95 4.33 -8.03 -17.41
C PHE A 95 3.22 -7.74 -16.38
N PHE A 96 1.97 -7.57 -16.80
CA PHE A 96 0.87 -7.24 -15.87
C PHE A 96 -0.34 -8.13 -16.10
N LYS A 97 -0.30 -9.38 -15.61
CA LYS A 97 -1.49 -10.22 -15.36
C LYS A 97 -1.20 -11.53 -14.60
N THR A 98 -0.29 -11.46 -13.63
CA THR A 98 -0.15 -12.49 -12.60
C THR A 98 -0.23 -11.79 -11.24
N SER A 99 -0.96 -12.38 -10.29
CA SER A 99 -0.98 -11.96 -8.88
C SER A 99 0.41 -12.14 -8.28
N ASN A 100 1.34 -11.25 -8.62
CA ASN A 100 2.68 -11.23 -8.08
C ASN A 100 2.62 -10.69 -6.65
N CYS A 101 3.32 -11.36 -5.73
CA CYS A 101 3.51 -10.90 -4.36
C CYS A 101 4.31 -9.58 -4.40
N VAL A 102 3.63 -8.44 -4.39
CA VAL A 102 4.26 -7.13 -4.33
C VAL A 102 4.73 -6.87 -2.91
N VAL A 103 5.97 -6.39 -2.76
CA VAL A 103 6.52 -6.02 -1.45
C VAL A 103 5.70 -4.86 -0.86
N PRO A 104 5.11 -5.02 0.34
CA PRO A 104 4.32 -3.97 0.94
C PRO A 104 5.22 -2.80 1.37
N ILE A 105 4.79 -1.57 1.08
CA ILE A 105 5.46 -0.34 1.51
C ILE A 105 5.36 -0.19 3.03
N ASN A 106 4.17 -0.43 3.60
CA ASN A 106 3.94 -0.36 5.04
C ASN A 106 4.25 -1.72 5.69
N ASP A 107 5.54 -1.96 5.92
CA ASP A 107 6.08 -3.17 6.53
C ASP A 107 6.43 -3.03 8.02
N ILE A 108 6.43 -1.81 8.57
CA ILE A 108 6.67 -1.54 10.00
C ILE A 108 5.56 -2.18 10.86
N ARG A 109 5.89 -3.27 11.57
CA ARG A 109 4.94 -4.04 12.40
C ARG A 109 5.51 -4.39 13.78
N GLY A 110 4.63 -4.83 14.69
CA GLY A 110 5.03 -5.41 15.98
C GLY A 110 5.94 -4.49 16.81
N VAL A 111 7.03 -5.06 17.33
CA VAL A 111 8.00 -4.39 18.22
C VAL A 111 8.73 -3.25 17.50
N GLU A 112 9.03 -3.37 16.20
CA GLU A 112 9.65 -2.31 15.40
C GLU A 112 8.75 -1.07 15.31
N SER A 113 7.43 -1.26 15.35
CA SER A 113 6.47 -0.16 15.45
C SER A 113 6.68 0.66 16.72
N MET A 114 7.15 0.08 17.82
CA MET A 114 7.38 0.84 19.06
C MET A 114 8.62 1.76 18.96
N GLY A 115 9.56 1.47 18.06
CA GLY A 115 10.77 2.27 17.85
C GLY A 115 10.55 3.60 17.12
N TYR A 116 9.43 3.76 16.42
CA TYR A 116 9.13 4.95 15.62
C TYR A 116 8.01 5.81 16.19
N ALA A 117 8.23 7.13 16.22
CA ALA A 117 7.16 8.08 16.48
C ALA A 117 6.08 7.98 15.38
N LYS A 118 4.82 8.25 15.73
CA LYS A 118 3.70 8.16 14.78
C LYS A 118 3.92 9.03 13.52
N GLY A 119 4.46 10.23 13.69
CA GLY A 119 4.79 11.14 12.58
C GLY A 119 5.88 10.58 11.66
N GLU A 120 6.90 9.95 12.24
CA GLU A 120 8.00 9.31 11.48
C GLU A 120 7.50 8.16 10.62
N LYS A 121 6.66 7.28 11.17
CA LYS A 121 6.08 6.16 10.41
C LYS A 121 5.33 6.63 9.18
N ILE A 122 4.48 7.64 9.35
CA ILE A 122 3.70 8.22 8.25
C ILE A 122 4.64 8.80 7.19
N LEU A 123 5.70 9.50 7.61
CA LEU A 123 6.67 10.09 6.69
C LEU A 123 7.46 9.02 5.93
N ARG A 124 7.91 7.96 6.61
CA ARG A 124 8.58 6.80 6.00
C ARG A 124 7.70 6.13 4.95
N CYS A 125 6.43 5.86 5.26
CA CYS A 125 5.49 5.28 4.29
C CYS A 125 5.28 6.17 3.06
N LYS A 126 5.11 7.49 3.26
CA LYS A 126 4.95 8.45 2.15
C LYS A 126 6.19 8.51 1.27
N LEU A 127 7.37 8.60 1.89
CA LEU A 127 8.63 8.65 1.17
C LEU A 127 8.86 7.35 0.38
N ALA A 128 8.69 6.20 1.01
CA ALA A 128 8.79 4.89 0.36
C ALA A 128 7.78 4.73 -0.79
N ALA A 129 6.56 5.27 -0.67
CA ALA A 129 5.60 5.29 -1.76
C ALA A 129 6.07 6.14 -2.95
N VAL A 130 6.76 7.27 -2.71
CA VAL A 130 7.39 8.04 -3.80
C VAL A 130 8.45 7.22 -4.53
N TYR A 131 9.30 6.48 -3.82
CA TYR A 131 10.26 5.57 -4.47
C TYR A 131 9.55 4.56 -5.39
N ARG A 132 8.42 3.98 -4.94
CA ARG A 132 7.61 3.08 -5.80
C ARG A 132 7.01 3.79 -7.00
N LEU A 133 6.51 5.01 -6.84
CA LEU A 133 5.98 5.80 -7.96
C LEU A 133 7.08 6.10 -8.98
N MET A 134 8.24 6.57 -8.53
CA MET A 134 9.40 6.84 -9.38
C MET A 134 9.80 5.62 -10.22
N ASP A 135 9.76 4.41 -9.64
CA ASP A 135 10.01 3.16 -10.34
C ASP A 135 8.92 2.84 -11.37
N LEU A 136 7.64 2.94 -10.98
CA LEU A 136 6.51 2.68 -11.88
C LEU A 136 6.43 3.64 -13.07
N TYR A 137 6.86 4.90 -12.89
CA TYR A 137 6.97 5.88 -13.97
C TYR A 137 8.25 5.72 -14.82
N GLY A 138 9.16 4.82 -14.44
CA GLY A 138 10.41 4.59 -15.16
C GLY A 138 11.43 5.72 -15.00
N TRP A 139 11.36 6.49 -13.91
CA TRP A 139 12.24 7.65 -13.66
C TRP A 139 13.45 7.32 -12.79
N THR A 140 13.70 6.04 -12.56
CA THR A 140 14.82 5.54 -11.77
C THR A 140 16.10 5.52 -12.61
N GLN A 141 17.24 5.73 -11.95
CA GLN A 141 18.56 5.56 -12.58
C GLN A 141 19.40 4.61 -11.73
N ASN A 142 19.09 3.31 -11.86
CA ASN A 142 19.75 2.24 -11.12
C ASN A 142 19.80 2.58 -9.62
N ILE A 143 20.96 2.48 -8.97
CA ILE A 143 21.14 2.74 -7.53
C ILE A 143 21.57 4.18 -7.16
N TYR A 144 21.73 5.09 -8.13
CA TYR A 144 22.46 6.35 -7.91
C TYR A 144 21.59 7.54 -7.46
N ASN A 145 20.30 7.57 -7.83
CA ASN A 145 19.39 8.65 -7.44
C ASN A 145 19.01 8.54 -5.96
N HIS A 146 18.67 9.67 -5.35
CA HIS A 146 18.25 9.73 -3.96
C HIS A 146 17.12 10.74 -3.75
N ILE A 147 16.33 10.48 -2.72
CA ILE A 147 15.23 11.32 -2.26
C ILE A 147 15.43 11.53 -0.78
N THR A 148 15.36 12.77 -0.32
CA THR A 148 15.46 13.08 1.11
C THR A 148 14.15 13.66 1.63
N ALA A 149 13.79 13.29 2.85
CA ALA A 149 12.72 13.94 3.59
C ALA A 149 13.19 14.36 4.98
N ARG A 150 13.02 15.63 5.34
CA ARG A 150 13.29 16.17 6.66
C ARG A 150 12.27 15.61 7.65
N LEU A 151 12.75 14.89 8.66
CA LEU A 151 11.92 14.27 9.69
C LEU A 151 11.63 15.24 10.84
N ASN A 152 12.69 15.84 11.39
CA ASN A 152 12.59 16.79 12.50
C ASN A 152 13.40 18.04 12.16
N GLN A 153 12.81 19.21 12.33
CA GLN A 153 13.46 20.48 12.04
C GLN A 153 14.47 20.86 13.12
N ASP A 154 14.19 20.52 14.39
CA ASP A 154 15.05 20.90 15.52
C ASP A 154 16.33 20.05 15.60
N GLN A 155 16.23 18.78 15.18
CA GLN A 155 17.35 17.83 15.22
C GLN A 155 18.08 17.70 13.87
N GLU A 156 17.57 18.35 12.82
CA GLU A 156 18.11 18.24 11.45
C GLU A 156 18.33 16.79 10.99
N HIS A 157 17.35 15.93 11.29
CA HIS A 157 17.35 14.54 10.84
C HIS A 157 16.60 14.38 9.52
N PHE A 158 17.14 13.55 8.63
CA PHE A 158 16.62 13.29 7.30
C PHE A 158 16.46 11.79 7.05
N LEU A 159 15.42 11.41 6.32
CA LEU A 159 15.24 10.07 5.78
C LEU A 159 15.79 10.02 4.36
N VAL A 160 16.52 8.97 4.02
CA VAL A 160 17.13 8.75 2.71
C VAL A 160 17.13 7.25 2.38
N ASN A 161 17.18 6.91 1.09
CA ASN A 161 17.32 5.50 0.70
C ASN A 161 18.70 4.94 1.08
N PRO A 162 18.75 3.67 1.50
CA PRO A 162 19.99 2.92 1.55
C PRO A 162 20.63 2.84 0.16
N PHE A 163 21.94 3.03 0.10
CA PHE A 163 22.73 2.96 -1.13
C PHE A 163 23.01 1.51 -1.51
N GLY A 164 22.55 1.12 -2.70
CA GLY A 164 22.64 -0.25 -3.21
C GLY A 164 21.29 -0.92 -3.45
N MET A 165 20.19 -0.36 -2.92
CA MET A 165 18.83 -0.84 -3.20
C MET A 165 18.22 -0.14 -4.41
N LEU A 166 17.45 -0.89 -5.19
CA LEU A 166 16.60 -0.35 -6.24
C LEU A 166 15.32 0.23 -5.65
N TYR A 167 14.70 1.17 -6.37
CA TYR A 167 13.54 1.90 -5.86
C TYR A 167 12.30 1.00 -5.64
N HIS A 168 12.15 -0.07 -6.42
CA HIS A 168 11.14 -1.10 -6.19
C HIS A 168 11.44 -2.06 -5.04
N GLU A 169 12.54 -1.89 -4.30
CA GLU A 169 12.84 -2.66 -3.11
C GLU A 169 12.57 -1.85 -1.83
N ILE A 170 12.52 -0.52 -1.96
CA ILE A 170 12.36 0.40 -0.82
C ILE A 170 11.02 0.16 -0.11
N THR A 171 11.09 0.07 1.22
CA THR A 171 9.95 -0.01 2.14
C THR A 171 10.06 1.07 3.22
N ALA A 172 9.03 1.22 4.06
CA ALA A 172 9.05 2.22 5.13
C ALA A 172 10.14 1.92 6.17
N SER A 173 10.34 0.65 6.54
CA SER A 173 11.37 0.25 7.48
C SER A 173 12.79 0.27 6.88
N SER A 174 12.92 0.12 5.56
CA SER A 174 14.24 0.07 4.90
C SER A 174 14.95 1.43 4.83
N LEU A 175 14.21 2.54 4.98
CA LEU A 175 14.76 3.89 4.94
C LEU A 175 15.75 4.13 6.09
N VAL A 176 16.83 4.84 5.78
CA VAL A 176 17.89 5.17 6.73
C VAL A 176 17.68 6.61 7.23
N LYS A 177 17.92 6.83 8.52
CA LYS A 177 17.90 8.17 9.14
C LYS A 177 19.32 8.68 9.28
N VAL A 178 19.58 9.87 8.75
CA VAL A 178 20.88 10.54 8.77
C VAL A 178 20.79 11.93 9.38
N ASP A 179 21.91 12.44 9.89
CA ASP A 179 22.06 13.84 10.28
C ASP A 179 22.44 14.74 9.09
N MET A 180 22.60 16.04 9.33
CA MET A 180 22.98 17.02 8.30
C MET A 180 24.38 16.75 7.69
N GLN A 181 25.25 16.04 8.40
CA GLN A 181 26.59 15.64 7.93
C GLN A 181 26.56 14.31 7.16
N GLY A 182 25.39 13.66 7.04
CA GLY A 182 25.21 12.38 6.36
C GLY A 182 25.66 11.18 7.19
N GLN A 183 25.88 11.34 8.50
CA GLN A 183 26.15 10.21 9.39
C GLN A 183 24.86 9.47 9.70
N VAL A 184 24.93 8.15 9.75
CA VAL A 184 23.77 7.30 10.03
C VAL A 184 23.44 7.38 11.52
N VAL A 185 22.28 7.97 11.83
CA VAL A 185 21.70 8.02 13.18
C VAL A 185 20.91 6.74 13.46
N GLU A 186 20.22 6.22 12.44
CA GLU A 186 19.49 4.96 12.54
C GLU A 186 19.45 4.25 11.19
N GLN A 187 19.77 2.96 11.21
CA GLN A 187 20.06 2.14 10.04
C GLN A 187 18.81 1.53 9.37
N GLY A 188 17.62 1.71 9.96
CA GLY A 188 16.40 1.03 9.53
C GLY A 188 16.56 -0.50 9.63
N THR A 189 15.97 -1.24 8.69
CA THR A 189 16.07 -2.72 8.62
C THR A 189 17.14 -3.24 7.66
N THR A 190 17.98 -2.36 7.09
CA THR A 190 18.98 -2.74 6.07
C THR A 190 20.39 -2.58 6.59
N ASN A 191 21.36 -3.31 6.04
CA ASN A 191 22.78 -3.14 6.39
C ASN A 191 23.54 -2.23 5.41
N PHE A 192 22.82 -1.54 4.52
CA PHE A 192 23.40 -0.71 3.49
C PHE A 192 23.71 0.69 4.02
N GLY A 193 24.85 1.26 3.63
CA GLY A 193 25.20 2.64 3.94
C GLY A 193 24.36 3.65 3.15
N VAL A 194 24.74 4.92 3.22
CA VAL A 194 24.13 6.02 2.45
C VAL A 194 25.16 6.58 1.48
N ASN A 195 24.72 7.03 0.31
CA ASN A 195 25.58 7.78 -0.61
C ASN A 195 25.80 9.19 -0.05
N VAL A 196 26.85 9.35 0.77
CA VAL A 196 27.19 10.62 1.44
C VAL A 196 27.44 11.74 0.44
N SER A 197 28.10 11.44 -0.69
CA SER A 197 28.38 12.44 -1.72
C SER A 197 27.09 12.99 -2.35
N GLY A 198 26.14 12.10 -2.69
CA GLY A 198 24.82 12.52 -3.16
C GLY A 198 24.04 13.30 -2.11
N PHE A 199 23.99 12.79 -0.88
CA PHE A 199 23.30 13.44 0.23
C PHE A 199 23.84 14.86 0.52
N GLN A 200 25.14 15.11 0.32
CA GLN A 200 25.75 16.42 0.54
C GLN A 200 25.07 17.54 -0.27
N LEU A 201 24.62 17.26 -1.49
CA LEU A 201 23.87 18.22 -2.30
C LEU A 201 22.53 18.57 -1.65
N HIS A 202 21.78 17.56 -1.20
CA HIS A 202 20.52 17.74 -0.50
C HIS A 202 20.71 18.46 0.83
N ALA A 203 21.79 18.15 1.56
CA ALA A 203 22.13 18.80 2.82
C ALA A 203 22.35 20.32 2.65
N VAL A 204 23.05 20.74 1.59
CA VAL A 204 23.24 22.17 1.29
C VAL A 204 21.91 22.88 1.05
N VAL A 205 21.02 22.26 0.25
CA VAL A 205 19.69 22.83 -0.02
C VAL A 205 18.84 22.87 1.24
N HIS A 206 18.81 21.79 2.03
CA HIS A 206 18.06 21.75 3.28
C HIS A 206 18.57 22.76 4.31
N ALA A 207 19.89 22.98 4.39
CA ALA A 207 20.49 23.99 5.26
C ALA A 207 20.15 25.42 4.80
N ALA A 208 20.21 25.69 3.49
CA ALA A 208 19.88 26.99 2.92
C ALA A 208 18.37 27.32 3.01
N ARG A 209 17.52 26.30 2.92
CA ARG A 209 16.06 26.43 2.85
C ARG A 209 15.36 25.51 3.85
N PRO A 210 15.20 25.95 5.12
CA PRO A 210 14.51 25.17 6.15
C PRO A 210 13.03 24.89 5.85
N ASP A 211 12.40 25.67 4.95
CA ASP A 211 11.03 25.44 4.47
C ASP A 211 10.91 24.20 3.58
N ILE A 212 12.00 23.81 2.91
CA ILE A 212 12.05 22.62 2.05
C ILE A 212 12.18 21.37 2.92
N LYS A 213 11.14 20.53 2.88
CA LYS A 213 11.07 19.28 3.65
C LYS A 213 11.32 18.05 2.81
N CYS A 214 11.18 18.10 1.49
CA CYS A 214 11.49 16.98 0.62
C CYS A 214 12.22 17.46 -0.63
N ILE A 215 13.24 16.71 -1.05
CA ILE A 215 14.01 16.96 -2.27
C ILE A 215 14.10 15.63 -3.03
N ILE A 216 13.70 15.66 -4.30
CA ILE A 216 13.82 14.54 -5.23
C ILE A 216 14.83 14.94 -6.31
N HIS A 217 15.88 14.13 -6.47
CA HIS A 217 16.87 14.32 -7.50
C HIS A 217 16.57 13.45 -8.73
N LEU A 218 16.59 14.07 -9.91
CA LEU A 218 16.20 13.46 -11.17
C LEU A 218 17.33 13.49 -12.19
N HIS A 219 17.53 12.35 -12.85
CA HIS A 219 18.45 12.16 -13.98
C HIS A 219 17.75 11.52 -15.19
N THR A 220 16.43 11.66 -15.28
CA THR A 220 15.67 11.18 -16.45
C THR A 220 16.24 11.81 -17.73
N PRO A 221 16.39 11.06 -18.84
CA PRO A 221 17.05 11.56 -20.05
C PRO A 221 16.45 12.87 -20.59
N SER A 222 15.14 13.04 -20.49
CA SER A 222 14.44 14.26 -20.90
C SER A 222 14.87 15.48 -20.08
N VAL A 223 14.87 15.35 -18.75
CA VAL A 223 15.32 16.40 -17.82
C VAL A 223 16.81 16.70 -18.01
N LEU A 224 17.65 15.69 -18.17
CA LEU A 224 19.08 15.87 -18.42
C LEU A 224 19.34 16.61 -19.74
N ALA A 225 18.62 16.27 -20.80
CA ALA A 225 18.75 16.96 -22.08
C ALA A 225 18.38 18.44 -21.96
N VAL A 226 17.25 18.78 -21.33
CA VAL A 226 16.85 20.18 -21.10
C VAL A 226 17.82 20.92 -20.17
N SER A 227 18.35 20.25 -19.13
CA SER A 227 19.39 20.82 -18.25
C SER A 227 20.67 21.23 -18.99
N SER A 228 20.91 20.60 -20.15
CA SER A 228 22.09 20.84 -20.98
C SER A 228 21.87 21.95 -22.03
N LEU A 229 20.64 22.45 -22.18
CA LEU A 229 20.32 23.51 -23.13
C LEU A 229 20.63 24.89 -22.54
N LYS A 230 21.20 25.77 -23.36
CA LYS A 230 21.42 27.18 -22.99
C LYS A 230 20.12 27.94 -22.73
N CYS A 231 19.03 27.54 -23.36
CA CYS A 231 17.72 28.15 -23.16
C CYS A 231 16.99 27.63 -21.91
N GLY A 232 17.50 26.59 -21.25
CA GLY A 232 16.85 25.97 -20.09
C GLY A 232 15.43 25.47 -20.40
N LEU A 233 14.57 25.51 -19.40
CA LEU A 233 13.15 25.16 -19.53
C LEU A 233 12.35 26.38 -20.00
N LEU A 234 11.60 26.23 -21.09
CA LEU A 234 10.79 27.26 -21.71
C LEU A 234 9.32 27.19 -21.22
N PRO A 235 8.63 28.34 -21.10
CA PRO A 235 7.21 28.38 -20.72
C PRO A 235 6.30 28.02 -21.91
N LEU A 236 6.34 26.74 -22.32
CA LEU A 236 5.62 26.22 -23.49
C LEU A 236 4.28 25.53 -23.14
N CYS A 237 4.13 25.07 -21.89
CA CYS A 237 2.99 24.26 -21.47
C CYS A 237 2.58 24.63 -20.05
N GLN A 238 1.41 24.18 -19.61
CA GLN A 238 0.92 24.43 -18.26
C GLN A 238 1.87 23.83 -17.21
N GLU A 239 2.41 22.65 -17.48
CA GLU A 239 3.32 21.92 -16.61
C GLU A 239 4.61 22.70 -16.32
N SER A 240 5.16 23.42 -17.31
CA SER A 240 6.34 24.26 -17.09
C SER A 240 6.04 25.54 -16.32
N ILE A 241 4.77 25.94 -16.22
CA ILE A 241 4.35 27.11 -15.47
C ILE A 241 4.02 26.77 -14.03
N VAL A 242 3.30 25.67 -13.77
CA VAL A 242 2.79 25.35 -12.41
C VAL A 242 3.90 25.09 -11.39
N ILE A 243 5.06 24.58 -11.85
CA ILE A 243 6.27 24.37 -11.03
C ILE A 243 6.92 25.69 -10.58
N GLY A 244 6.54 26.81 -11.19
CA GLY A 244 7.08 28.14 -10.89
C GLY A 244 8.36 28.48 -11.61
N GLU A 245 9.00 29.54 -11.12
CA GLU A 245 10.31 29.95 -11.61
C GLU A 245 11.35 28.88 -11.27
N VAL A 246 12.23 28.66 -12.24
CA VAL A 246 13.20 27.57 -12.23
C VAL A 246 14.61 28.15 -12.15
N SER A 247 15.38 27.69 -11.19
CA SER A 247 16.80 28.05 -11.07
C SER A 247 17.67 27.21 -11.99
N GLN A 248 18.81 27.75 -12.40
CA GLN A 248 19.86 27.01 -13.08
C GLN A 248 21.16 27.16 -12.31
N HIS A 249 21.88 26.06 -12.13
CA HIS A 249 23.17 26.04 -11.46
C HIS A 249 24.18 25.23 -12.29
N PRO A 250 25.34 25.80 -12.63
CA PRO A 250 26.42 25.06 -13.30
C PRO A 250 27.00 23.98 -12.39
N TYR A 251 26.75 22.71 -12.69
CA TYR A 251 27.21 21.60 -11.85
C TYR A 251 28.64 21.17 -12.20
N LEU A 252 29.56 21.34 -11.25
CA LEU A 252 30.99 21.04 -11.42
C LEU A 252 31.37 19.59 -11.05
N GLY A 253 30.41 18.74 -10.69
CA GLY A 253 30.64 17.33 -10.34
C GLY A 253 30.97 17.07 -8.87
N SER A 254 31.27 18.10 -8.08
CA SER A 254 31.53 17.97 -6.64
C SER A 254 31.10 19.24 -5.89
N ILE A 255 30.62 19.08 -4.65
CA ILE A 255 30.14 20.17 -3.78
C ILE A 255 30.86 20.14 -2.42
N HIS A 256 32.18 19.91 -2.45
CA HIS A 256 32.99 19.92 -1.24
C HIS A 256 33.39 21.35 -0.83
N GLU A 257 33.62 22.22 -1.80
CA GLU A 257 34.10 23.58 -1.56
C GLU A 257 32.98 24.45 -0.96
N PRO A 258 33.28 25.23 0.10
CA PRO A 258 32.28 26.07 0.75
C PRO A 258 31.71 27.14 -0.19
N GLU A 259 32.52 27.64 -1.14
CA GLU A 259 32.08 28.63 -2.12
C GLU A 259 30.99 28.08 -3.05
N GLU A 260 31.13 26.82 -3.49
CA GLU A 260 30.13 26.14 -4.32
C GLU A 260 28.83 25.89 -3.56
N LYS A 261 28.90 25.60 -2.25
CA LYS A 261 27.71 25.47 -1.39
C LYS A 261 26.93 26.77 -1.32
N GLU A 262 27.63 27.89 -1.15
CA GLU A 262 27.00 29.22 -1.13
C GLU A 262 26.44 29.62 -2.49
N LYS A 263 27.14 29.33 -3.59
CA LYS A 263 26.65 29.58 -4.95
C LYS A 263 25.36 28.81 -5.21
N LEU A 264 25.33 27.50 -4.92
CA LEU A 264 24.13 26.68 -5.07
C LEU A 264 22.93 27.24 -4.29
N ALA A 265 23.15 27.66 -3.04
CA ALA A 265 22.12 28.27 -2.21
C ALA A 265 21.61 29.61 -2.79
N ARG A 266 22.52 30.45 -3.30
CA ARG A 266 22.18 31.72 -3.96
C ARG A 266 21.39 31.50 -5.26
N ASP A 267 21.81 30.55 -6.08
CA ASP A 267 21.18 30.24 -7.37
C ASP A 267 19.78 29.67 -7.18
N LEU A 268 19.56 28.83 -6.15
CA LEU A 268 18.22 28.35 -5.78
C LEU A 268 17.29 29.50 -5.33
N GLY A 269 17.85 30.47 -4.60
CA GLY A 269 17.09 31.61 -4.12
C GLY A 269 16.01 31.26 -3.08
N PRO A 270 15.19 32.25 -2.67
CA PRO A 270 14.24 32.10 -1.58
C PRO A 270 12.87 31.55 -2.00
N LEU A 271 12.55 31.54 -3.30
CA LEU A 271 11.21 31.20 -3.81
C LEU A 271 11.20 29.91 -4.62
N ASN A 272 12.21 29.71 -5.48
CA ASN A 272 12.20 28.62 -6.45
C ASN A 272 12.23 27.26 -5.73
N LYS A 273 11.50 26.30 -6.30
CA LYS A 273 11.39 24.92 -5.81
C LYS A 273 11.99 23.91 -6.80
N VAL A 274 12.27 24.31 -8.04
CA VAL A 274 12.92 23.47 -9.05
C VAL A 274 14.22 24.13 -9.48
N MET A 275 15.31 23.37 -9.50
CA MET A 275 16.62 23.81 -9.95
C MET A 275 17.20 22.80 -10.92
N PHE A 276 17.56 23.24 -12.12
CA PHE A 276 18.34 22.42 -13.05
C PHE A 276 19.83 22.54 -12.73
N LEU A 277 20.47 21.39 -12.67
CA LEU A 277 21.91 21.25 -12.57
C LEU A 277 22.43 21.04 -13.99
N SER A 278 23.18 22.02 -14.52
CA SER A 278 23.63 21.99 -15.91
C SER A 278 24.37 20.69 -16.21
N ASN A 279 23.96 20.01 -17.28
CA ASN A 279 24.55 18.75 -17.74
C ASN A 279 24.42 17.56 -16.76
N HIS A 280 23.59 17.66 -15.73
CA HIS A 280 23.42 16.61 -14.73
C HIS A 280 21.96 16.18 -14.58
N GLY A 281 21.04 17.14 -14.38
CA GLY A 281 19.63 16.82 -14.17
C GLY A 281 18.90 17.94 -13.43
N ALA A 282 18.01 17.58 -12.50
CA ALA A 282 17.27 18.56 -11.71
C ALA A 282 17.08 18.13 -10.24
N LEU A 283 16.88 19.13 -9.39
CA LEU A 283 16.39 19.00 -8.02
C LEU A 283 14.98 19.57 -7.96
N CYS A 284 14.03 18.73 -7.58
CA CYS A 284 12.65 19.12 -7.34
C CYS A 284 12.37 19.10 -5.84
N CYS A 285 12.08 20.27 -5.29
CA CYS A 285 11.88 20.49 -3.86
C CYS A 285 10.41 20.68 -3.52
N GLY A 286 10.04 20.44 -2.27
CA GLY A 286 8.70 20.71 -1.76
C GLY A 286 8.68 20.92 -0.23
N GLU A 287 7.70 21.68 0.24
CA GLU A 287 7.37 21.81 1.67
C GLU A 287 6.70 20.54 2.20
N THR A 288 6.18 19.70 1.31
CA THR A 288 5.73 18.34 1.60
C THR A 288 6.24 17.36 0.54
N ILE A 289 6.16 16.06 0.85
CA ILE A 289 6.54 14.99 -0.10
C ILE A 289 5.64 15.02 -1.34
N GLU A 290 4.35 15.31 -1.15
CA GLU A 290 3.36 15.40 -2.21
C GLU A 290 3.68 16.54 -3.19
N GLU A 291 4.07 17.71 -2.67
CA GLU A 291 4.49 18.85 -3.49
C GLU A 291 5.80 18.58 -4.24
N ALA A 292 6.79 17.95 -3.59
CA ALA A 292 8.03 17.58 -4.26
C ALA A 292 7.76 16.63 -5.43
N PHE A 293 6.91 15.61 -5.23
CA PHE A 293 6.52 14.69 -6.30
C PHE A 293 5.70 15.38 -7.41
N TYR A 294 4.82 16.32 -7.05
CA TYR A 294 4.11 17.16 -8.02
C TYR A 294 5.08 17.95 -8.89
N ASN A 295 6.11 18.55 -8.29
CA ASN A 295 7.15 19.26 -9.03
C ASN A 295 7.94 18.33 -9.95
N VAL A 296 8.25 17.10 -9.51
CA VAL A 296 8.89 16.09 -10.36
C VAL A 296 8.03 15.77 -11.58
N TYR A 297 6.76 15.43 -11.36
CA TYR A 297 5.85 14.98 -12.41
C TYR A 297 5.72 16.03 -13.52
N ASN A 298 5.45 17.27 -13.13
CA ASN A 298 5.32 18.39 -14.06
C ASN A 298 6.66 18.74 -14.72
N THR A 299 7.79 18.69 -14.00
CA THR A 299 9.12 18.94 -14.57
C THR A 299 9.45 17.94 -15.69
N VAL A 300 9.23 16.65 -15.45
CA VAL A 300 9.51 15.62 -16.46
C VAL A 300 8.64 15.81 -17.70
N LEU A 301 7.33 16.02 -17.50
CA LEU A 301 6.37 16.21 -18.60
C LEU A 301 6.65 17.49 -19.40
N ALA A 302 7.03 18.57 -18.73
CA ALA A 302 7.46 19.81 -19.36
C ALA A 302 8.72 19.62 -20.21
N CYS A 303 9.73 18.93 -19.69
CA CYS A 303 10.96 18.63 -20.42
C CYS A 303 10.70 17.74 -21.65
N GLU A 304 9.87 16.70 -21.51
CA GLU A 304 9.48 15.86 -22.64
C GLU A 304 8.75 16.64 -23.73
N THR A 305 7.83 17.53 -23.34
CA THR A 305 7.08 18.38 -24.26
C THR A 305 8.02 19.31 -25.01
N GLN A 306 8.93 19.99 -24.30
CA GLN A 306 9.93 20.86 -24.93
C GLN A 306 10.80 20.10 -25.92
N LEU A 307 11.32 18.92 -25.56
CA LEU A 307 12.16 18.12 -26.45
C LEU A 307 11.43 17.66 -27.72
N LYS A 308 10.13 17.33 -27.61
CA LYS A 308 9.29 17.01 -28.78
C LYS A 308 9.12 18.21 -29.71
N LEU A 309 9.19 19.43 -29.19
CA LEU A 309 9.07 20.68 -29.95
C LEU A 309 10.40 21.20 -30.50
N MET A 310 11.55 20.78 -29.95
CA MET A 310 12.88 21.22 -30.38
C MET A 310 13.16 21.11 -31.88
N PRO A 311 12.71 20.07 -32.63
CA PRO A 311 12.95 19.98 -34.07
C PRO A 311 12.34 21.12 -34.90
N VAL A 312 11.37 21.85 -34.36
CA VAL A 312 10.71 22.98 -35.03
C VAL A 312 11.59 24.25 -34.99
N GLY A 313 12.60 24.30 -34.12
CA GLY A 313 13.41 25.50 -33.86
C GLY A 313 12.78 26.38 -32.78
N ILE A 314 13.59 26.86 -31.83
CA ILE A 314 13.11 27.62 -30.66
C ILE A 314 12.44 28.93 -31.09
N GLU A 315 12.94 29.55 -32.15
CA GLU A 315 12.42 30.79 -32.73
C GLU A 315 10.98 30.67 -33.28
N ASN A 316 10.55 29.45 -33.59
CA ASN A 316 9.21 29.17 -34.13
C ASN A 316 8.21 28.77 -33.03
N LEU A 317 8.65 28.73 -31.76
CA LEU A 317 7.81 28.35 -30.64
C LEU A 317 7.09 29.57 -30.06
N GLN A 318 5.79 29.43 -29.83
CA GLN A 318 5.00 30.43 -29.13
C GLN A 318 5.14 30.23 -27.62
N LEU A 319 5.79 31.18 -26.96
CA LEU A 319 5.91 31.20 -25.50
C LEU A 319 4.63 31.75 -24.87
N ILE A 320 4.25 31.22 -23.71
CA ILE A 320 3.10 31.71 -22.95
C ILE A 320 3.45 33.08 -22.35
N PRO A 321 2.65 34.14 -22.56
CA PRO A 321 2.93 35.48 -22.03
C PRO A 321 2.96 35.51 -20.49
N ASP A 322 3.77 36.40 -19.91
CA ASP A 322 4.00 36.47 -18.45
C ASP A 322 2.73 36.70 -17.63
N GLU A 323 1.79 37.50 -18.13
CA GLU A 323 0.50 37.71 -17.46
C GLU A 323 -0.30 36.40 -17.36
N THR A 324 -0.37 35.65 -18.46
CA THR A 324 -1.03 34.34 -18.50
C THR A 324 -0.27 33.31 -17.64
N ARG A 325 1.07 33.33 -17.64
CA ARG A 325 1.89 32.48 -16.77
C ARG A 325 1.53 32.69 -15.30
N LYS A 326 1.46 33.95 -14.86
CA LYS A 326 1.09 34.30 -13.48
C LYS A 326 -0.31 33.81 -13.13
N GLN A 327 -1.29 34.01 -14.00
CA GLN A 327 -2.66 33.54 -13.78
C GLN A 327 -2.74 32.01 -13.62
N ILE A 328 -2.06 31.25 -14.49
CA ILE A 328 -1.99 29.79 -14.42
C ILE A 328 -1.31 29.33 -13.12
N TYR A 329 -0.18 29.96 -12.78
CA TYR A 329 0.58 29.67 -11.56
C TYR A 329 -0.22 29.92 -10.28
N ASP A 330 -0.94 31.05 -10.22
CA ASP A 330 -1.79 31.42 -9.08
C ASP A 330 -3.01 30.51 -8.99
N ALA A 331 -3.62 30.13 -10.11
CA ALA A 331 -4.74 29.19 -10.15
C ALA A 331 -4.35 27.81 -9.61
N ALA A 332 -3.17 27.29 -9.97
CA ALA A 332 -2.67 25.99 -9.50
C ALA A 332 -2.41 25.93 -7.98
N ARG A 333 -2.28 27.07 -7.31
CA ARG A 333 -2.10 27.18 -5.85
C ARG A 333 -3.40 27.22 -5.06
N ASN A 334 -4.52 27.29 -5.75
CA ASN A 334 -5.85 27.35 -5.17
C ASN A 334 -6.62 26.06 -5.44
N ALA A 335 -7.63 25.78 -4.60
CA ALA A 335 -8.50 24.65 -4.83
C ALA A 335 -9.28 24.83 -6.15
N PRO A 336 -9.48 23.77 -6.96
CA PRO A 336 -10.24 23.87 -8.19
C PRO A 336 -11.66 24.39 -7.95
N GLU A 337 -12.13 25.29 -8.81
CA GLU A 337 -13.49 25.82 -8.73
C GLU A 337 -14.53 24.69 -8.79
N GLY A 338 -15.55 24.75 -7.93
CA GLY A 338 -16.61 23.72 -7.84
C GLY A 338 -16.28 22.51 -6.96
N THR A 339 -15.06 22.38 -6.43
CA THR A 339 -14.70 21.32 -5.45
C THR A 339 -15.06 21.73 -4.02
N ALA A 340 -16.35 22.00 -3.74
CA ALA A 340 -16.79 22.19 -2.37
C ALA A 340 -16.65 20.87 -1.60
N PRO A 341 -15.94 20.83 -0.44
CA PRO A 341 -15.93 19.63 0.37
C PRO A 341 -17.35 19.33 0.88
N PRO A 342 -17.77 18.07 0.95
CA PRO A 342 -19.08 17.72 1.51
C PRO A 342 -19.22 18.27 2.96
N PRO A 343 -20.42 18.73 3.35
CA PRO A 343 -20.64 19.53 4.56
C PRO A 343 -20.47 18.80 5.90
N SER A 344 -20.09 17.52 5.93
CA SER A 344 -19.93 16.76 7.17
C SER A 344 -18.45 16.64 7.56
N GLN A 345 -18.14 17.11 8.78
CA GLN A 345 -16.83 17.08 9.48
C GLN A 345 -15.91 18.28 9.16
N ILE A 346 -16.15 19.37 9.89
CA ILE A 346 -15.39 20.61 9.86
C ILE A 346 -14.45 20.64 11.07
N ASP A 347 -13.23 20.13 10.93
CA ASP A 347 -12.10 20.57 11.76
C ASP A 347 -11.31 21.63 10.98
N LYS A 348 -11.38 22.87 11.46
CA LYS A 348 -10.94 24.09 10.75
C LYS A 348 -9.43 24.17 10.49
N LYS A 349 -8.59 23.30 11.07
CA LYS A 349 -7.13 23.34 10.94
C LYS A 349 -6.55 22.46 9.82
N GLU A 350 -7.28 21.45 9.32
CA GLU A 350 -6.68 20.42 8.46
C GLU A 350 -6.93 20.59 6.95
N LYS A 351 -7.86 21.46 6.53
CA LYS A 351 -8.30 21.59 5.14
C LYS A 351 -7.72 22.79 4.38
N ARG A 352 -6.47 23.19 4.65
CA ARG A 352 -5.75 24.08 3.70
C ARG A 352 -5.41 23.25 2.46
N PHE A 353 -5.77 23.73 1.27
CA PHE A 353 -5.38 23.11 0.01
C PHE A 353 -3.86 22.92 -0.01
N ARG A 354 -3.41 21.73 -0.42
CA ARG A 354 -1.98 21.40 -0.52
C ARG A 354 -1.69 21.00 -1.96
N ILE A 355 -0.69 21.65 -2.54
CA ILE A 355 -0.21 21.38 -3.90
C ILE A 355 0.18 19.91 -3.99
N GLY A 356 -0.30 19.22 -5.04
CA GLY A 356 -0.05 17.79 -5.27
C GLY A 356 -0.79 16.84 -4.32
N GLY A 357 -1.53 17.35 -3.33
CA GLY A 357 -2.11 16.51 -2.28
C GLY A 357 -3.25 15.60 -2.78
N LEU A 358 -4.08 16.09 -3.70
CA LEU A 358 -5.19 15.32 -4.26
C LEU A 358 -4.68 14.28 -5.26
N GLU A 359 -3.74 14.67 -6.11
CA GLU A 359 -3.07 13.81 -7.09
C GLU A 359 -2.32 12.68 -6.37
N TYR A 360 -1.53 13.03 -5.35
CA TYR A 360 -0.80 12.05 -4.55
C TYR A 360 -1.76 11.06 -3.87
N GLU A 361 -2.86 11.54 -3.28
CA GLU A 361 -3.86 10.67 -2.67
C GLU A 361 -4.52 9.72 -3.69
N ALA A 362 -4.75 10.16 -4.93
CA ALA A 362 -5.21 9.30 -6.00
C ALA A 362 -4.18 8.22 -6.37
N LEU A 363 -2.90 8.57 -6.41
CA LEU A 363 -1.80 7.64 -6.66
C LEU A 363 -1.66 6.61 -5.53
N MET A 364 -1.91 6.99 -4.27
CA MET A 364 -1.92 6.03 -3.16
C MET A 364 -3.03 4.98 -3.34
N ARG A 365 -4.21 5.37 -3.83
CA ARG A 365 -5.29 4.41 -4.15
C ARG A 365 -4.87 3.46 -5.25
N MET A 366 -4.19 3.96 -6.28
CA MET A 366 -3.64 3.13 -7.36
C MET A 366 -2.64 2.09 -6.81
N LEU A 367 -1.69 2.52 -5.97
CA LEU A 367 -0.71 1.64 -5.35
C LEU A 367 -1.37 0.60 -4.43
N ASP A 368 -2.33 1.00 -3.61
CA ASP A 368 -3.04 0.10 -2.71
C ASP A 368 -3.86 -0.95 -3.48
N ASN A 369 -4.53 -0.54 -4.56
CA ASN A 369 -5.26 -1.44 -5.46
C ASN A 369 -4.32 -2.42 -6.18
N ALA A 370 -3.08 -2.01 -6.46
CA ALA A 370 -2.03 -2.85 -7.02
C ALA A 370 -1.33 -3.74 -5.98
N GLY A 371 -1.72 -3.67 -4.70
CA GLY A 371 -1.22 -4.55 -3.64
C GLY A 371 -0.01 -4.02 -2.85
N PHE A 372 0.49 -2.82 -3.15
CA PHE A 372 1.66 -2.24 -2.46
C PHE A 372 1.40 -1.87 -1.00
N ARG A 373 0.14 -1.81 -0.54
CA ARG A 373 -0.24 -1.49 0.85
C ARG A 373 0.58 -0.33 1.44
N THR A 374 0.37 0.85 0.90
CA THR A 374 1.05 2.11 1.25
C THR A 374 0.95 2.48 2.73
N GLY A 375 -0.14 2.07 3.39
CA GLY A 375 -0.46 2.55 4.74
C GLY A 375 -0.83 4.03 4.78
N TYR A 376 -1.19 4.62 3.63
CA TYR A 376 -1.58 6.01 3.53
C TYR A 376 -2.92 6.28 4.21
N ILE A 377 -3.01 7.43 4.90
CA ILE A 377 -4.24 7.87 5.57
C ILE A 377 -4.98 8.83 4.63
N TYR A 378 -6.06 8.33 4.04
CA TYR A 378 -6.90 9.07 3.08
C TYR A 378 -7.68 10.21 3.74
N ARG A 379 -7.58 11.43 3.17
CA ARG A 379 -8.40 12.57 3.60
C ARG A 379 -9.81 12.50 3.01
N GLN A 380 -9.93 11.96 1.80
CA GLN A 380 -11.18 11.74 1.10
C GLN A 380 -11.33 10.23 0.82
N PRO A 381 -11.65 9.42 1.84
CA PRO A 381 -11.85 7.99 1.66
C PRO A 381 -12.98 7.73 0.66
N LEU A 382 -12.77 6.78 -0.26
CA LEU A 382 -13.84 6.33 -1.15
C LEU A 382 -14.89 5.60 -0.32
N VAL A 383 -16.01 6.28 -0.05
CA VAL A 383 -17.17 5.65 0.57
C VAL A 383 -17.90 4.88 -0.54
N LYS A 384 -17.59 3.60 -0.70
CA LYS A 384 -18.54 2.69 -1.35
C LYS A 384 -19.70 2.54 -0.38
N GLY A 385 -20.88 3.04 -0.75
CA GLY A 385 -22.10 2.65 -0.05
C GLY A 385 -22.22 1.13 -0.17
N ASP A 386 -22.37 0.44 0.95
CA ASP A 386 -22.70 -0.97 0.91
C ASP A 386 -23.98 -1.13 0.07
N PRO A 387 -24.04 -2.07 -0.89
CA PRO A 387 -25.30 -2.37 -1.54
C PRO A 387 -26.31 -2.72 -0.43
N PRO A 388 -27.56 -2.22 -0.52
CA PRO A 388 -28.55 -2.47 0.51
C PRO A 388 -28.62 -3.97 0.76
N ARG A 389 -28.32 -4.40 1.99
CA ARG A 389 -28.43 -5.80 2.36
C ARG A 389 -29.87 -6.23 2.05
N PRO A 390 -30.09 -7.32 1.28
CA PRO A 390 -31.43 -7.82 1.08
C PRO A 390 -32.03 -8.10 2.46
N ARG A 391 -33.20 -7.52 2.70
CA ARG A 391 -33.91 -7.64 3.97
C ARG A 391 -34.42 -9.09 4.04
N ASN A 392 -33.65 -9.98 4.65
CA ASN A 392 -34.14 -11.31 4.98
C ASN A 392 -35.03 -11.20 6.21
N ASP A 393 -36.27 -11.66 6.11
CA ASP A 393 -37.24 -11.72 7.22
C ASP A 393 -36.84 -12.74 8.32
N VAL A 394 -35.67 -13.37 8.18
CA VAL A 394 -35.12 -14.36 9.11
C VAL A 394 -33.66 -13.99 9.41
N GLU A 395 -33.39 -13.47 10.62
CA GLU A 395 -32.02 -13.30 11.12
C GLU A 395 -31.50 -14.64 11.65
N VAL A 396 -30.37 -15.10 11.09
CA VAL A 396 -29.70 -16.34 11.53
C VAL A 396 -28.79 -16.01 12.73
N PRO A 397 -28.89 -16.74 13.85
CA PRO A 397 -28.06 -16.47 15.02
C PRO A 397 -26.55 -16.59 14.72
N PRO A 398 -25.68 -15.84 15.41
CA PRO A 398 -24.24 -15.77 15.12
C PRO A 398 -23.43 -17.07 15.34
N ALA A 399 -24.08 -18.21 15.60
CA ALA A 399 -23.42 -19.40 16.12
C ALA A 399 -23.36 -20.61 15.18
N VAL A 400 -23.85 -20.53 13.93
CA VAL A 400 -24.04 -21.77 13.13
C VAL A 400 -23.44 -21.76 11.72
N SER A 401 -22.52 -20.86 11.38
CA SER A 401 -21.73 -21.05 10.15
C SER A 401 -20.31 -20.55 10.28
N SER A 402 -19.35 -21.43 10.00
CA SER A 402 -17.92 -21.13 9.87
C SER A 402 -17.63 -20.02 8.85
N LEU A 403 -18.58 -19.73 7.96
CA LEU A 403 -18.52 -18.62 7.01
C LEU A 403 -18.63 -17.24 7.68
N GLY A 404 -19.35 -17.15 8.81
CA GLY A 404 -19.45 -15.90 9.58
C GLY A 404 -18.10 -15.48 10.16
N TYR A 405 -17.27 -16.45 10.54
CA TYR A 405 -15.93 -16.20 11.09
C TYR A 405 -14.96 -15.66 10.03
N LEU A 406 -15.03 -16.20 8.80
CA LEU A 406 -14.22 -15.72 7.67
C LEU A 406 -14.61 -14.30 7.22
N LEU A 407 -15.91 -13.99 7.21
CA LEU A 407 -16.39 -12.63 6.93
C LEU A 407 -16.01 -11.65 8.04
N GLU A 408 -16.05 -12.08 9.30
CA GLU A 408 -15.59 -11.27 10.44
C GLU A 408 -14.09 -10.99 10.37
N GLU A 409 -13.28 -11.96 9.94
CA GLU A 409 -11.83 -11.79 9.76
C GLU A 409 -11.53 -10.81 8.61
N GLU A 410 -12.27 -10.90 7.50
CA GLU A 410 -12.15 -9.96 6.37
C GLU A 410 -12.62 -8.53 6.73
N GLU A 411 -13.69 -8.40 7.52
CA GLU A 411 -14.15 -7.11 8.06
C GLU A 411 -13.17 -6.53 9.09
N MET A 412 -12.53 -7.39 9.91
CA MET A 412 -11.46 -6.99 10.84
C MET A 412 -10.24 -6.45 10.10
N TYR A 413 -9.88 -7.05 8.97
CA TYR A 413 -8.80 -6.57 8.10
C TYR A 413 -9.14 -5.26 7.41
N LYS A 414 -10.41 -5.03 7.02
CA LYS A 414 -10.85 -3.79 6.36
C LYS A 414 -10.91 -2.57 7.28
N HIS A 415 -11.17 -2.75 8.58
CA HIS A 415 -11.48 -1.61 9.47
C HIS A 415 -10.42 -1.25 10.51
N GLY A 416 -9.35 -2.02 10.66
CA GLY A 416 -8.32 -1.75 11.66
C GLY A 416 -8.85 -1.86 13.10
N ASN A 417 -8.00 -2.32 14.01
CA ASN A 417 -8.41 -2.69 15.38
C ASN A 417 -8.95 -1.53 16.24
N TRP A 418 -8.96 -0.29 15.75
CA TRP A 418 -9.35 0.90 16.49
C TRP A 418 -10.88 1.09 16.60
N LYS A 419 -11.67 0.60 15.64
CA LYS A 419 -13.13 0.79 15.67
C LYS A 419 -13.84 -0.09 16.71
N LYS A 420 -13.18 -1.16 17.19
CA LYS A 420 -13.73 -2.10 18.19
C LYS A 420 -13.90 -1.50 19.59
N TYR A 421 -13.13 -0.46 19.94
CA TYR A 421 -13.21 0.16 21.26
C TYR A 421 -14.08 1.43 21.30
N ALA A 422 -14.35 2.04 20.15
CA ALA A 422 -15.08 3.31 20.08
C ALA A 422 -16.62 3.12 20.04
N ASP A 423 -17.10 1.99 19.54
CA ASP A 423 -18.54 1.76 19.36
C ASP A 423 -18.98 0.59 20.25
N GLY A 424 -19.27 0.89 21.52
CA GLY A 424 -19.78 -0.04 22.54
C GLY A 424 -21.15 -0.66 22.23
N ARG A 425 -21.56 -0.74 20.95
CA ARG A 425 -22.89 -1.18 20.51
C ARG A 425 -23.03 -2.70 20.43
N LYS A 426 -21.96 -3.48 20.24
CA LYS A 426 -22.08 -4.94 20.03
C LYS A 426 -22.30 -5.76 21.30
N SER A 427 -22.01 -5.23 22.49
CA SER A 427 -22.34 -5.94 23.75
C SER A 427 -23.86 -5.97 24.01
N ASN A 428 -24.59 -4.97 23.51
CA ASN A 428 -26.05 -4.89 23.63
C ASN A 428 -26.80 -5.89 22.73
N ASP A 429 -26.26 -6.26 21.56
CA ASP A 429 -26.96 -7.18 20.67
C ASP A 429 -26.98 -8.63 21.20
N ARG A 430 -25.91 -9.07 21.87
CA ARG A 430 -25.92 -10.39 22.54
C ARG A 430 -26.88 -10.45 23.72
N THR A 431 -27.04 -9.36 24.47
CA THR A 431 -27.95 -9.28 25.63
C THR A 431 -29.41 -9.07 25.23
N ARG A 432 -29.67 -8.49 24.05
CA ARG A 432 -31.02 -8.30 23.51
C ARG A 432 -31.74 -9.62 23.18
N TRP A 433 -31.00 -10.64 22.75
CA TRP A 433 -31.53 -11.99 22.50
C TRP A 433 -31.92 -12.71 23.80
N LEU A 434 -31.12 -12.55 24.85
CA LEU A 434 -31.36 -13.21 26.14
C LEU A 434 -32.58 -12.64 26.89
N ASN A 435 -33.05 -11.45 26.53
CA ASN A 435 -34.17 -10.76 27.19
C ASN A 435 -35.35 -10.44 26.25
N SER A 436 -35.43 -11.05 25.06
CA SER A 436 -36.60 -10.87 24.19
C SER A 436 -37.83 -11.56 24.82
N PRO A 437 -39.00 -10.91 24.91
CA PRO A 437 -40.18 -11.45 25.62
C PRO A 437 -40.92 -12.54 24.82
N ASN A 438 -40.32 -13.04 23.75
CA ASN A 438 -40.97 -13.98 22.85
C ASN A 438 -40.88 -15.40 23.40
N VAL A 439 -42.05 -16.04 23.56
CA VAL A 439 -42.15 -17.46 23.90
C VAL A 439 -42.10 -18.27 22.61
N TYR A 440 -41.09 -19.14 22.49
CA TYR A 440 -40.89 -20.00 21.33
C TYR A 440 -41.44 -21.39 21.62
N GLN A 441 -42.29 -21.93 20.74
CA GLN A 441 -42.79 -23.29 20.87
C GLN A 441 -42.15 -24.20 19.82
N LYS A 442 -41.62 -25.34 20.29
CA LYS A 442 -41.11 -26.43 19.45
C LYS A 442 -42.30 -27.18 18.87
N VAL A 443 -42.47 -27.16 17.55
CA VAL A 443 -43.51 -27.91 16.83
C VAL A 443 -42.84 -28.92 15.92
N GLU A 444 -43.20 -30.19 16.07
CA GLU A 444 -42.70 -31.26 15.20
C GLU A 444 -43.68 -31.46 14.04
N ILE A 445 -43.22 -31.21 12.82
CA ILE A 445 -44.00 -31.34 11.60
C ILE A 445 -43.39 -32.48 10.78
N LEU A 446 -44.24 -33.39 10.30
CA LEU A 446 -43.83 -34.45 9.39
C LEU A 446 -43.73 -33.89 7.97
N GLU A 447 -42.62 -34.20 7.30
CA GLU A 447 -42.36 -33.81 5.92
C GLU A 447 -43.46 -34.37 4.99
N THR A 448 -44.14 -33.51 4.22
CA THR A 448 -45.19 -33.96 3.28
C THR A 448 -44.66 -34.02 1.86
N GLY A 449 -44.85 -35.16 1.18
CA GLY A 449 -44.50 -35.35 -0.24
C GLY A 449 -43.52 -36.49 -0.51
N THR A 450 -43.05 -37.18 0.53
CA THR A 450 -42.18 -38.36 0.42
C THR A 450 -42.85 -39.59 1.04
N PRO A 451 -42.66 -40.79 0.46
CA PRO A 451 -43.31 -42.02 0.94
C PRO A 451 -42.79 -42.49 2.32
N ASP A 452 -41.73 -41.88 2.86
CA ASP A 452 -41.20 -42.17 4.19
C ASP A 452 -40.83 -40.85 4.93
N PRO A 453 -41.81 -40.18 5.56
CA PRO A 453 -41.66 -38.81 6.04
C PRO A 453 -40.86 -38.74 7.35
N LYS A 454 -39.83 -37.90 7.39
CA LYS A 454 -39.05 -37.63 8.61
C LYS A 454 -39.71 -36.55 9.45
N LYS A 455 -39.61 -36.67 10.79
CA LYS A 455 -40.04 -35.63 11.73
C LYS A 455 -39.04 -34.47 11.70
N ILE A 456 -39.47 -33.30 11.28
CA ILE A 456 -38.68 -32.08 11.29
C ILE A 456 -39.14 -31.26 12.50
N THR A 457 -38.19 -30.91 13.36
CA THR A 457 -38.45 -29.96 14.43
C THR A 457 -38.38 -28.55 13.88
N LYS A 458 -39.46 -27.79 13.98
CA LYS A 458 -39.50 -26.36 13.67
C LYS A 458 -39.80 -25.58 14.94
N VAL A 459 -39.25 -24.37 15.06
CA VAL A 459 -39.51 -23.48 16.19
C VAL A 459 -40.31 -22.30 15.64
N GLU A 460 -41.54 -22.14 16.12
CA GLU A 460 -42.41 -21.03 15.71
C GLU A 460 -42.56 -20.01 16.84
N VAL A 461 -42.59 -18.74 16.44
CA VAL A 461 -42.73 -17.60 17.35
C VAL A 461 -44.22 -17.38 17.59
N ILE A 462 -44.69 -17.56 18.82
CA ILE A 462 -46.06 -17.23 19.17
C ILE A 462 -46.14 -15.72 19.39
N THR A 463 -46.69 -15.01 18.42
CA THR A 463 -47.12 -13.62 18.63
C THR A 463 -48.49 -13.65 19.27
N PHE A 464 -48.58 -13.25 20.55
CA PHE A 464 -49.89 -13.02 21.16
C PHE A 464 -50.49 -11.76 20.51
N GLU A 465 -51.43 -11.95 19.59
CA GLU A 465 -52.28 -10.85 19.15
C GLU A 465 -53.06 -10.33 20.35
N ASN A 466 -52.77 -9.09 20.76
CA ASN A 466 -53.61 -8.33 21.66
C ASN A 466 -54.99 -8.20 21.00
N LYS A 467 -55.96 -9.00 21.46
CA LYS A 467 -57.38 -8.71 21.25
C LYS A 467 -57.70 -7.39 21.94
N GLU A 468 -57.87 -6.34 21.15
CA GLU A 468 -58.48 -5.10 21.61
C GLU A 468 -59.96 -5.32 21.96
N LYS A 469 -60.38 -4.65 23.04
CA LYS A 469 -61.72 -4.13 23.39
C LYS A 469 -62.78 -5.10 23.94
N ASN A 470 -63.00 -4.99 25.25
CA ASN A 470 -64.03 -4.07 25.78
C ASN A 470 -63.59 -3.48 27.13
#